data_AF-A0A4V2XNR3-F1
#
_entry.id   AF-A0A4V2XNR3-F1
#
_cell.length_a   1.000
_cell.length_b   1.000
_cell.length_c   1.000
_cell.angle_alpha   90.00
_cell.angle_beta   90.00
_cell.angle_gamma   90.00
#
_symmetry.space_group_name_H-M   'P 1'
#
loop_
_entity.id
_entity.type
_entity.pdbx_description
1 polymer ?
#
loop_
_entity_poly.entity_id
_entity_poly.type
_entity_poly.pdbx_seq_one_letter_code
_entity_poly.pdbx_strand_id
1 'polypeptide(L)'
;MLLWHGRPGDPEAQYGSVEVAGHGYAPCVTSRRELLASGWTREHEVVSGRDIAAALYPDHWGLWLNPHAVGGGLGIPWLDLRRIAGGLDRLPAGPLRITEPSVRADGFYTELVALAERTRALRSLRRAWVQPAVGPAYLVIGLDVAEPDERSAEAVRGMMRQAIAAVPEGLPVGTVAMADGYDPVAMWLRANARPFYDRDAPAAHDPGSLRQHGYGYPRPR
;
A
#
# COMPACT_ATOMS: atom_id res chain seq x y z
N MET A 1 -16.79 14.60 -14.70
CA MET A 1 -16.49 15.40 -15.91
C MET A 1 -15.17 16.12 -15.69
N LEU A 2 -14.13 15.78 -16.44
CA LEU A 2 -12.80 16.39 -16.31
C LEU A 2 -12.71 17.70 -17.10
N LEU A 3 -11.91 18.65 -16.59
CA LEU A 3 -11.71 19.96 -17.21
C LEU A 3 -10.28 20.08 -17.77
N TRP A 4 -10.12 20.56 -19.01
CA TRP A 4 -8.80 20.76 -19.64
C TRP A 4 -8.73 21.98 -20.57
N HIS A 5 -7.52 22.40 -20.84
CA HIS A 5 -7.19 23.31 -21.91
C HIS A 5 -6.85 22.50 -23.18
N GLY A 6 -7.42 22.87 -24.33
CA GLY A 6 -7.27 22.13 -25.60
C GLY A 6 -8.47 21.23 -25.93
N ARG A 7 -8.25 20.23 -26.79
CA ARG A 7 -9.27 19.24 -27.18
C ARG A 7 -8.90 17.85 -26.61
N PRO A 8 -9.87 16.99 -26.26
CA PRO A 8 -9.60 15.59 -25.93
C PRO A 8 -8.70 14.91 -26.96
N GLY A 9 -7.69 14.16 -26.50
CA GLY A 9 -6.81 13.38 -27.37
C GLY A 9 -5.77 14.20 -28.16
N ASP A 10 -5.72 15.52 -27.98
CA ASP A 10 -4.64 16.37 -28.50
C ASP A 10 -3.39 16.19 -27.63
N PRO A 11 -2.18 15.96 -28.20
CA PRO A 11 -0.95 15.88 -27.42
C PRO A 11 -0.65 17.12 -26.57
N GLU A 12 -1.19 18.30 -26.94
CA GLU A 12 -1.02 19.54 -26.18
C GLU A 12 -2.16 19.79 -25.17
N ALA A 13 -3.09 18.83 -25.01
CA ALA A 13 -4.16 18.96 -24.03
C ALA A 13 -3.58 18.95 -22.60
N GLN A 14 -3.87 20.00 -21.84
CA GLN A 14 -3.42 20.12 -20.46
C GLN A 14 -4.61 19.99 -19.52
N TYR A 15 -4.56 18.99 -18.64
CA TYR A 15 -5.50 18.94 -17.52
C TYR A 15 -5.32 20.18 -16.65
N GLY A 16 -6.43 20.73 -16.17
CA GLY A 16 -6.33 21.63 -15.04
C GLY A 16 -5.63 20.91 -13.88
N SER A 17 -4.85 21.63 -13.09
CA SER A 17 -4.23 21.06 -11.90
C SER A 17 -4.11 22.09 -10.80
N VAL A 18 -4.29 21.65 -9.56
CA VAL A 18 -3.93 22.42 -8.38
C VAL A 18 -2.99 21.59 -7.52
N GLU A 19 -2.00 22.23 -6.91
CA GLU A 19 -1.16 21.59 -5.90
C GLU A 19 -1.65 21.99 -4.51
N VAL A 20 -1.86 21.00 -3.64
CA VAL A 20 -2.25 21.19 -2.24
C VAL A 20 -1.30 20.38 -1.37
N ALA A 21 -0.55 21.07 -0.50
CA ALA A 21 0.42 20.45 0.42
C ALA A 21 1.41 19.50 -0.28
N GLY A 22 1.89 19.86 -1.47
CA GLY A 22 2.83 19.05 -2.26
C GLY A 22 2.20 17.89 -3.04
N HIS A 23 0.87 17.83 -3.12
CA HIS A 23 0.14 16.82 -3.89
C HIS A 23 -0.70 17.47 -5.00
N GLY A 24 -0.60 16.95 -6.22
CA GLY A 24 -1.39 17.40 -7.36
C GLY A 24 -2.82 16.87 -7.30
N TYR A 25 -3.79 17.69 -7.69
CA TYR A 25 -5.19 17.33 -7.82
C TYR A 25 -5.75 17.76 -9.18
N ALA A 26 -6.41 16.83 -9.86
CA ALA A 26 -7.12 17.10 -11.11
C ALA A 26 -8.54 17.63 -10.79
N PRO A 27 -8.95 18.82 -11.28
CA PRO A 27 -10.26 19.36 -11.06
C PRO A 27 -11.28 18.67 -11.95
N CYS A 28 -12.44 18.35 -11.37
CA CYS A 28 -13.55 17.81 -12.13
C CYS A 28 -14.89 18.22 -11.52
N VAL A 29 -15.95 18.17 -12.32
CA VAL A 29 -17.32 18.39 -11.86
C VAL A 29 -18.13 17.10 -11.92
N THR A 30 -19.04 16.92 -10.98
CA THR A 30 -19.76 15.65 -10.81
C THR A 30 -21.01 15.53 -11.66
N SER A 31 -21.49 16.62 -12.27
CA SER A 31 -22.68 16.61 -13.13
C SER A 31 -22.70 17.77 -14.12
N ARG A 32 -23.61 17.70 -15.10
CA ARG A 32 -23.87 18.82 -16.02
C ARG A 32 -24.34 20.09 -15.29
N ARG A 33 -25.10 19.96 -14.19
CA ARG A 33 -25.52 21.10 -13.37
C ARG A 33 -24.31 21.81 -12.75
N GLU A 34 -23.38 21.03 -12.19
CA GLU A 34 -22.13 21.52 -11.61
C GLU A 34 -21.19 22.12 -12.69
N LEU A 35 -21.19 21.55 -13.91
CA LEU A 35 -20.46 22.13 -15.04
C LEU A 35 -20.99 23.52 -15.44
N LEU A 36 -22.31 23.68 -15.51
CA LEU A 36 -22.92 24.98 -15.81
C LEU A 36 -22.66 25.98 -14.69
N ALA A 37 -22.75 25.55 -13.43
CA ALA A 37 -22.52 26.39 -12.26
C ALA A 37 -21.05 26.85 -12.13
N SER A 38 -20.09 26.06 -12.62
CA SER A 38 -18.67 26.44 -12.60
C SER A 38 -18.32 27.56 -13.59
N GLY A 39 -19.19 27.85 -14.56
CA GLY A 39 -18.92 28.79 -15.63
C GLY A 39 -17.90 28.28 -16.66
N TRP A 40 -17.57 26.98 -16.65
CA TRP A 40 -16.64 26.40 -17.61
C TRP A 40 -17.28 26.32 -19.00
N THR A 41 -16.66 26.99 -19.98
CA THR A 41 -17.17 27.09 -21.36
C THR A 41 -16.33 26.32 -22.38
N ARG A 42 -15.25 25.66 -21.93
CA ARG A 42 -14.35 24.88 -22.79
C ARG A 42 -14.79 23.42 -22.85
N GLU A 43 -14.09 22.68 -23.71
CA GLU A 43 -14.24 21.23 -23.83
C GLU A 43 -14.06 20.51 -22.47
N HIS A 44 -14.75 19.37 -22.32
CA HIS A 44 -14.75 18.53 -21.11
C HIS A 44 -15.09 17.06 -21.46
N GLU A 45 -14.69 16.12 -20.61
CA GLU A 45 -14.84 14.66 -20.86
C GLU A 45 -15.69 14.10 -19.76
N VAL A 46 -16.57 13.18 -20.15
CA VAL A 46 -17.30 12.36 -19.22
C VAL A 46 -16.53 11.05 -19.04
N VAL A 47 -15.79 10.95 -17.94
CA VAL A 47 -15.06 9.73 -17.54
C VAL A 47 -15.77 9.11 -16.33
N SER A 48 -15.78 7.77 -16.25
CA SER A 48 -16.29 7.08 -15.07
C SER A 48 -15.39 7.31 -13.85
N GLY A 49 -15.94 7.24 -12.65
CA GLY A 49 -15.16 7.43 -11.41
C GLY A 49 -14.05 6.39 -11.26
N ARG A 50 -14.25 5.16 -11.75
CA ARG A 50 -13.24 4.10 -11.68
C ARG A 50 -12.11 4.31 -12.67
N ASP A 51 -12.43 4.69 -13.90
CA ASP A 51 -11.42 4.89 -14.95
C ASP A 51 -10.53 6.09 -14.61
N ILE A 52 -11.11 7.20 -14.14
CA ILE A 52 -10.30 8.35 -13.73
C ILE A 52 -9.44 8.06 -12.51
N ALA A 53 -9.96 7.29 -11.55
CA ALA A 53 -9.18 6.87 -10.40
C ALA A 53 -7.98 6.02 -10.85
N ALA A 54 -8.21 5.04 -11.74
CA ALA A 54 -7.18 4.16 -12.28
C ALA A 54 -6.10 4.91 -13.09
N ALA A 55 -6.47 6.00 -13.76
CA ALA A 55 -5.54 6.85 -14.50
C ALA A 55 -4.67 7.73 -13.58
N LEU A 56 -5.24 8.28 -12.48
CA LEU A 56 -4.56 9.30 -11.66
C LEU A 56 -3.71 8.72 -10.52
N TYR A 57 -4.16 7.64 -9.87
CA TYR A 57 -3.46 7.16 -8.67
C TYR A 57 -2.00 6.72 -8.93
N PRO A 58 -1.62 6.12 -10.08
CA PRO A 58 -0.23 5.67 -10.30
C PRO A 58 0.79 6.82 -10.30
N ASP A 59 0.34 8.02 -10.62
CA ASP A 59 1.16 9.24 -10.63
C ASP A 59 0.98 10.06 -9.35
N HIS A 60 0.35 9.49 -8.31
CA HIS A 60 0.08 10.13 -7.01
C HIS A 60 -0.80 11.39 -7.09
N TRP A 61 -1.65 11.47 -8.13
CA TRP A 61 -2.63 12.55 -8.29
C TRP A 61 -3.92 12.26 -7.55
N GLY A 62 -4.44 13.25 -6.85
CA GLY A 62 -5.79 13.27 -6.30
C GLY A 62 -6.82 13.82 -7.28
N LEU A 63 -8.10 13.80 -6.87
CA LEU A 63 -9.21 14.35 -7.64
C LEU A 63 -9.89 15.46 -6.83
N TRP A 64 -10.14 16.61 -7.43
CA TRP A 64 -10.81 17.74 -6.78
C TRP A 64 -12.21 17.92 -7.37
N LEU A 65 -13.22 17.49 -6.62
CA LEU A 65 -14.61 17.50 -7.02
C LEU A 65 -15.25 18.87 -6.78
N ASN A 66 -15.92 19.38 -7.82
CA ASN A 66 -16.69 20.63 -7.79
C ASN A 66 -15.92 21.78 -7.13
N PRO A 67 -14.74 22.15 -7.65
CA PRO A 67 -13.88 23.18 -7.06
C PRO A 67 -14.56 24.54 -6.89
N HIS A 68 -15.55 24.82 -7.73
CA HIS A 68 -16.36 26.04 -7.71
C HIS A 68 -17.42 26.08 -6.61
N ALA A 69 -17.71 24.96 -5.95
CA ALA A 69 -18.72 24.89 -4.91
C ALA A 69 -18.34 25.78 -3.72
N VAL A 70 -19.36 26.31 -3.02
CA VAL A 70 -19.16 27.08 -1.79
C VAL A 70 -18.41 26.22 -0.78
N GLY A 71 -17.27 26.70 -0.27
CA GLY A 71 -16.35 25.93 0.58
C GLY A 71 -15.19 25.26 -0.17
N GLY A 72 -15.10 25.44 -1.50
CA GLY A 72 -13.95 25.01 -2.30
C GLY A 72 -13.98 23.54 -2.73
N GLY A 73 -15.15 22.90 -2.77
CA GLY A 73 -15.29 21.52 -3.25
C GLY A 73 -14.70 20.44 -2.32
N LEU A 74 -14.51 19.23 -2.85
CA LEU A 74 -13.99 18.06 -2.11
C LEU A 74 -12.73 17.50 -2.76
N GLY A 75 -11.62 17.46 -2.03
CA GLY A 75 -10.41 16.75 -2.43
C GLY A 75 -10.48 15.27 -2.07
N ILE A 76 -10.22 14.41 -3.05
CA ILE A 76 -10.05 12.96 -2.88
C ILE A 76 -8.56 12.64 -3.08
N PRO A 77 -7.84 12.24 -2.01
CA PRO A 77 -6.43 11.88 -2.11
C PRO A 77 -6.19 10.70 -3.05
N TRP A 78 -5.00 10.63 -3.66
CA TRP A 78 -4.62 9.53 -4.57
C TRP A 78 -4.74 8.14 -3.92
N LEU A 79 -4.55 8.03 -2.60
CA LEU A 79 -4.76 6.80 -1.84
C LEU A 79 -6.21 6.32 -1.87
N ASP A 80 -7.18 7.24 -1.81
CA ASP A 80 -8.60 6.90 -1.94
C ASP A 80 -8.96 6.60 -3.39
N LEU A 81 -8.31 7.24 -4.36
CA LEU A 81 -8.44 6.86 -5.78
C LEU A 81 -7.95 5.42 -6.02
N ARG A 82 -6.84 4.99 -5.42
CA ARG A 82 -6.41 3.59 -5.48
C ARG A 82 -7.50 2.64 -4.99
N ARG A 83 -8.22 3.01 -3.92
CA ARG A 83 -9.36 2.21 -3.41
C ARG A 83 -10.50 2.14 -4.42
N ILE A 84 -10.84 3.26 -5.04
CA ILE A 84 -11.89 3.31 -6.08
C ILE A 84 -11.49 2.45 -7.28
N ALA A 85 -10.22 2.52 -7.73
CA ALA A 85 -9.71 1.74 -8.86
C ALA A 85 -9.64 0.22 -8.54
N GLY A 86 -9.09 -0.12 -7.37
CA GLY A 86 -8.86 -1.50 -6.91
C GLY A 86 -10.10 -2.20 -6.33
N GLY A 87 -11.13 -1.44 -5.96
CA GLY A 87 -12.38 -1.92 -5.36
C GLY A 87 -12.49 -1.58 -3.87
N LEU A 88 -13.59 -0.90 -3.51
CA LEU A 88 -13.84 -0.42 -2.15
C LEU A 88 -13.98 -1.53 -1.11
N ASP A 89 -14.42 -2.72 -1.53
CA ASP A 89 -14.59 -3.90 -0.67
C ASP A 89 -13.27 -4.65 -0.42
N ARG A 90 -12.21 -4.31 -1.15
CA ARG A 90 -10.90 -4.99 -1.07
C ARG A 90 -9.88 -4.19 -0.28
N LEU A 91 -9.91 -2.87 -0.41
CA LEU A 91 -8.93 -1.98 0.18
C LEU A 91 -9.55 -1.18 1.35
N PRO A 92 -8.93 -1.22 2.54
CA PRO A 92 -9.49 -0.64 3.76
C PRO A 92 -9.69 0.87 3.62
N ALA A 93 -10.72 1.40 4.27
CA ALA A 93 -10.95 2.83 4.34
C ALA A 93 -9.85 3.55 5.14
N GLY A 94 -9.30 4.60 4.56
CA GLY A 94 -8.39 5.51 5.24
C GLY A 94 -9.13 6.48 6.19
N PRO A 95 -8.39 7.23 7.03
CA PRO A 95 -6.96 7.05 7.32
C PRO A 95 -6.67 5.73 8.07
N LEU A 96 -5.48 5.17 7.87
CA LEU A 96 -5.04 3.94 8.53
C LEU A 96 -4.11 4.29 9.69
N ARG A 97 -4.40 3.78 10.89
CA ARG A 97 -3.43 3.74 11.99
C ARG A 97 -2.70 2.40 11.94
N ILE A 98 -1.39 2.44 11.73
CA ILE A 98 -0.55 1.26 11.58
C ILE A 98 0.48 1.23 12.72
N THR A 99 0.56 0.10 13.41
CA THR A 99 1.50 -0.12 14.53
C THR A 99 2.12 -1.51 14.45
N GLU A 100 3.06 -1.81 15.34
CA GLU A 100 3.44 -3.20 15.58
C GLU A 100 2.22 -4.02 16.09
N PRO A 101 2.18 -5.34 15.81
CA PRO A 101 1.12 -6.22 16.33
C PRO A 101 1.00 -6.20 17.85
N SER A 102 -0.18 -5.83 18.35
CA SER A 102 -0.53 -5.89 19.78
C SER A 102 -1.20 -7.21 20.20
N VAL A 103 -1.56 -8.05 19.22
CA VAL A 103 -2.25 -9.33 19.42
C VAL A 103 -1.27 -10.50 19.55
N ARG A 104 -1.58 -11.45 20.43
CA ARG A 104 -0.82 -12.71 20.56
C ARG A 104 -1.29 -13.69 19.48
N ALA A 105 -0.38 -14.05 18.57
CA ALA A 105 -0.62 -14.97 17.48
C ALA A 105 0.60 -15.89 17.25
N ASP A 106 1.26 -16.30 18.33
CA ASP A 106 2.56 -16.99 18.28
C ASP A 106 2.51 -18.32 17.52
N GLY A 107 1.43 -19.09 17.68
CA GLY A 107 1.21 -20.32 16.90
C GLY A 107 1.11 -20.05 15.40
N PHE A 108 0.37 -19.00 15.02
CA PHE A 108 0.25 -18.57 13.61
C PHE A 108 1.60 -18.13 13.03
N TYR A 109 2.38 -17.34 13.77
CA TYR A 109 3.71 -16.92 13.32
C TYR A 109 4.68 -18.10 13.19
N THR A 110 4.64 -19.05 14.12
CA THR A 110 5.49 -20.25 14.08
C THR A 110 5.18 -21.10 12.84
N GLU A 111 3.90 -21.35 12.55
CA GLU A 111 3.47 -22.08 11.36
C GLU A 111 3.84 -21.34 10.07
N LEU A 112 3.64 -20.02 10.03
CA LEU A 112 4.03 -19.17 8.90
C LEU A 112 5.52 -19.30 8.58
N VAL A 113 6.39 -19.27 9.60
CA VAL A 113 7.84 -19.42 9.41
C VAL A 113 8.17 -20.81 8.86
N ALA A 114 7.61 -21.88 9.44
CA ALA A 114 7.86 -23.24 8.99
C ALA A 114 7.41 -23.49 7.52
N LEU A 115 6.29 -22.90 7.12
CA LEU A 115 5.80 -22.96 5.74
C LEU A 115 6.61 -22.06 4.79
N ALA A 116 7.07 -20.90 5.26
CA ALA A 116 7.92 -19.98 4.52
C ALA A 116 9.26 -20.62 4.15
N GLU A 117 9.90 -21.34 5.07
CA GLU A 117 11.15 -22.07 4.81
C GLU A 117 11.04 -23.07 3.65
N ARG A 118 9.85 -23.64 3.43
CA ARG A 118 9.56 -24.58 2.33
C ARG A 118 9.13 -23.87 1.05
N THR A 119 8.76 -22.59 1.14
CA THR A 119 8.23 -21.79 0.03
C THR A 119 9.34 -20.92 -0.54
N ARG A 120 10.16 -21.49 -1.43
CA ARG A 120 11.36 -20.84 -1.99
C ARG A 120 11.09 -19.49 -2.67
N ALA A 121 9.89 -19.26 -3.20
CA ALA A 121 9.51 -18.00 -3.83
C ALA A 121 9.45 -16.83 -2.84
N LEU A 122 9.26 -17.09 -1.54
CA LEU A 122 9.17 -16.07 -0.51
C LEU A 122 10.56 -15.65 -0.05
N ARG A 123 10.83 -14.34 -0.02
CA ARG A 123 12.07 -13.74 0.48
C ARG A 123 11.96 -13.38 1.95
N SER A 124 10.92 -12.65 2.34
CA SER A 124 10.74 -12.22 3.73
C SER A 124 9.27 -12.07 4.12
N LEU A 125 9.01 -12.14 5.43
CA LEU A 125 7.72 -11.84 6.04
C LEU A 125 7.85 -10.69 7.03
N ARG A 126 6.93 -9.73 6.94
CA ARG A 126 6.77 -8.63 7.91
C ARG A 126 5.35 -8.64 8.46
N ARG A 127 5.13 -7.95 9.60
CA ARG A 127 3.82 -7.91 10.26
C ARG A 127 3.48 -6.52 10.79
N ALA A 128 2.21 -6.18 10.77
CA ALA A 128 1.68 -4.95 11.35
C ALA A 128 0.26 -5.15 11.89
N TRP A 129 -0.14 -4.31 12.83
CA TRP A 129 -1.54 -4.11 13.21
C TRP A 129 -2.09 -2.93 12.43
N VAL A 130 -3.22 -3.12 11.74
CA VAL A 130 -3.88 -2.07 10.98
C VAL A 130 -5.25 -1.79 11.59
N GLN A 131 -5.47 -0.55 11.99
CA GLN A 131 -6.76 -0.03 12.41
C GLN A 131 -7.24 1.00 11.36
N PRO A 132 -8.21 0.64 10.51
CA PRO A 132 -8.85 1.61 9.62
C PRO A 132 -9.76 2.55 10.43
N ALA A 133 -10.07 3.72 9.88
CA ALA A 133 -11.05 4.63 10.48
C ALA A 133 -12.47 4.03 10.52
N VAL A 134 -12.78 3.14 9.57
CA VAL A 134 -14.04 2.41 9.49
C VAL A 134 -13.74 0.92 9.31
N GLY A 135 -14.32 0.08 10.19
CA GLY A 135 -14.17 -1.37 10.16
C GLY A 135 -13.28 -1.93 11.29
N PRO A 136 -13.18 -3.27 11.38
CA PRO A 136 -12.40 -3.92 12.43
C PRO A 136 -10.90 -3.74 12.21
N ALA A 137 -10.14 -3.73 13.30
CA ALA A 137 -8.70 -3.86 13.25
C ALA A 137 -8.29 -5.29 12.86
N TYR A 138 -7.14 -5.42 12.23
CA TYR A 138 -6.67 -6.69 11.71
C TYR A 138 -5.15 -6.79 11.68
N LEU A 139 -4.67 -8.03 11.73
CA LEU A 139 -3.26 -8.36 11.54
C LEU A 139 -2.96 -8.38 10.04
N VAL A 140 -1.90 -7.69 9.61
CA VAL A 140 -1.39 -7.78 8.24
C VAL A 140 -0.08 -8.53 8.21
N ILE A 141 0.02 -9.46 7.25
CA ILE A 141 1.27 -10.11 6.86
C ILE A 141 1.76 -9.53 5.53
N GLY A 142 2.92 -8.88 5.57
CA GLY A 142 3.63 -8.42 4.39
C GLY A 142 4.39 -9.55 3.75
N LEU A 143 4.06 -9.86 2.49
CA LEU A 143 4.63 -10.94 1.70
C LEU A 143 5.62 -10.37 0.71
N ASP A 144 6.90 -10.66 0.92
CA ASP A 144 7.97 -10.25 0.01
C ASP A 144 8.37 -11.41 -0.88
N VAL A 145 8.04 -11.33 -2.17
CA VAL A 145 8.24 -12.42 -3.15
C VAL A 145 9.45 -12.09 -4.02
N ALA A 146 10.32 -13.07 -4.23
CA ALA A 146 11.58 -12.88 -4.95
C ALA A 146 11.36 -12.52 -6.43
N GLU A 147 10.53 -13.31 -7.12
CA GLU A 147 10.13 -13.09 -8.51
C GLU A 147 8.60 -13.08 -8.57
N PRO A 148 7.96 -11.97 -8.98
CA PRO A 148 6.50 -11.84 -8.96
C PRO A 148 5.86 -12.47 -10.22
N ASP A 149 6.12 -13.77 -10.44
CA ASP A 149 5.48 -14.57 -11.49
C ASP A 149 4.25 -15.35 -10.97
N GLU A 150 3.46 -15.94 -11.88
CA GLU A 150 2.24 -16.68 -11.53
C GLU A 150 2.50 -17.90 -10.64
N ARG A 151 3.60 -18.62 -10.86
CA ARG A 151 3.96 -19.82 -10.10
C ARG A 151 4.36 -19.44 -8.67
N SER A 152 5.14 -18.38 -8.54
CA SER A 152 5.53 -17.78 -7.25
C SER A 152 4.31 -17.28 -6.48
N ALA A 153 3.37 -16.62 -7.16
CA ALA A 153 2.10 -16.20 -6.57
C ALA A 153 1.26 -17.38 -6.08
N GLU A 154 1.14 -18.47 -6.86
CA GLU A 154 0.38 -19.64 -6.43
C GLU A 154 1.03 -20.39 -5.28
N ALA A 155 2.37 -20.50 -5.27
CA ALA A 155 3.10 -21.10 -4.15
C ALA A 155 2.83 -20.34 -2.84
N VAL A 156 2.91 -19.01 -2.87
CA VAL A 156 2.63 -18.15 -1.70
C VAL A 156 1.16 -18.21 -1.29
N ARG A 157 0.21 -18.25 -2.24
CA ARG A 157 -1.21 -18.46 -1.92
C ARG A 157 -1.44 -19.81 -1.25
N GLY A 158 -0.82 -20.88 -1.75
CA GLY A 158 -0.87 -22.21 -1.13
C GLY A 158 -0.33 -22.22 0.29
N MET A 159 0.82 -21.59 0.50
CA MET A 159 1.43 -21.39 1.82
C MET A 159 0.46 -20.68 2.79
N MET A 160 -0.13 -19.55 2.37
CA MET A 160 -1.07 -18.79 3.20
C MET A 160 -2.35 -19.57 3.50
N ARG A 161 -2.88 -20.34 2.55
CA ARG A 161 -4.05 -21.21 2.77
C ARG A 161 -3.79 -22.28 3.84
N GLN A 162 -2.56 -22.76 3.97
CA GLN A 162 -2.19 -23.70 5.03
C GLN A 162 -2.02 -22.96 6.37
N ALA A 163 -1.29 -21.83 6.36
CA ALA A 163 -1.02 -21.05 7.56
C ALA A 163 -2.28 -20.52 8.26
N ILE A 164 -3.36 -20.22 7.51
CA ILE A 164 -4.59 -19.67 8.07
C ILE A 164 -5.25 -20.60 9.10
N ALA A 165 -5.00 -21.91 9.02
CA ALA A 165 -5.52 -22.88 9.99
C ALA A 165 -4.97 -22.68 11.40
N ALA A 166 -3.82 -22.01 11.54
CA ALA A 166 -3.19 -21.70 12.83
C ALA A 166 -3.60 -20.31 13.39
N VAL A 167 -4.45 -19.56 12.70
CA VAL A 167 -4.91 -18.24 13.14
C VAL A 167 -5.85 -18.37 14.35
N PRO A 168 -5.62 -17.61 15.44
CA PRO A 168 -6.55 -17.56 16.56
C PRO A 168 -7.98 -17.22 16.14
N GLU A 169 -8.96 -17.88 16.76
CA GLU A 169 -10.37 -17.61 16.48
C GLU A 169 -10.70 -16.12 16.66
N GLY A 170 -11.44 -15.56 15.70
CA GLY A 170 -11.87 -14.17 15.71
C GLY A 170 -10.79 -13.15 15.36
N LEU A 171 -9.56 -13.56 15.05
CA LEU A 171 -8.49 -12.66 14.59
C LEU A 171 -8.56 -12.47 13.06
N PRO A 172 -8.90 -11.27 12.55
CA PRO A 172 -8.87 -11.04 11.11
C PRO A 172 -7.42 -10.89 10.64
N VAL A 173 -7.09 -11.57 9.54
CA VAL A 173 -5.75 -11.54 8.93
C VAL A 173 -5.85 -11.12 7.47
N GLY A 174 -5.10 -10.08 7.11
CA GLY A 174 -4.91 -9.60 5.74
C GLY A 174 -3.49 -9.86 5.24
N THR A 175 -3.30 -9.80 3.93
CA THR A 175 -1.96 -9.87 3.31
C THR A 175 -1.72 -8.66 2.42
N VAL A 176 -0.47 -8.25 2.33
CA VAL A 176 -0.05 -7.18 1.40
C VAL A 176 1.19 -7.62 0.65
N ALA A 177 1.22 -7.36 -0.66
CA ALA A 177 2.41 -7.59 -1.47
C ALA A 177 3.44 -6.49 -1.19
N MET A 178 4.63 -6.86 -0.72
CA MET A 178 5.68 -5.89 -0.39
C MET A 178 6.27 -5.19 -1.62
N ALA A 179 5.97 -5.66 -2.84
CA ALA A 179 6.32 -5.03 -4.09
C ALA A 179 5.36 -3.89 -4.50
N ASP A 180 4.18 -3.79 -3.88
CA ASP A 180 3.25 -2.70 -4.18
C ASP A 180 3.81 -1.38 -3.62
N GLY A 181 4.17 -0.48 -4.53
CA GLY A 181 4.70 0.85 -4.22
C GLY A 181 3.64 1.82 -3.71
N TYR A 182 2.37 1.54 -4.00
CA TYR A 182 1.22 2.42 -3.72
C TYR A 182 0.42 1.97 -2.50
N ASP A 183 0.70 0.79 -1.96
CA ASP A 183 0.02 0.31 -0.77
C ASP A 183 0.57 0.97 0.50
N PRO A 184 -0.27 1.74 1.24
CA PRO A 184 0.19 2.45 2.44
C PRO A 184 0.69 1.51 3.54
N VAL A 185 0.17 0.28 3.62
CA VAL A 185 0.62 -0.71 4.60
C VAL A 185 1.97 -1.28 4.19
N ALA A 186 2.18 -1.59 2.91
CA ALA A 186 3.49 -2.02 2.42
C ALA A 186 4.56 -0.93 2.62
N MET A 187 4.23 0.33 2.33
CA MET A 187 5.11 1.48 2.57
C MET A 187 5.48 1.58 4.05
N TRP A 188 4.51 1.50 4.96
CA TRP A 188 4.75 1.56 6.39
C TRP A 188 5.62 0.38 6.87
N LEU A 189 5.34 -0.84 6.42
CA LEU A 189 6.12 -2.04 6.77
C LEU A 189 7.57 -1.93 6.31
N ARG A 190 7.85 -1.38 5.12
CA ARG A 190 9.22 -1.15 4.63
C ARG A 190 9.98 -0.17 5.53
N ALA A 191 9.31 0.88 6.00
CA ALA A 191 9.93 1.93 6.78
C ALA A 191 10.06 1.61 8.29
N ASN A 192 9.13 0.84 8.85
CA ASN A 192 8.96 0.73 10.31
C ASN A 192 9.07 -0.70 10.86
N ALA A 193 8.97 -1.73 10.02
CA ALA A 193 8.91 -3.12 10.50
C ALA A 193 10.11 -3.95 10.05
N ARG A 194 10.77 -4.61 11.01
CA ARG A 194 11.77 -5.64 10.72
C ARG A 194 11.08 -6.94 10.29
N PRO A 195 11.66 -7.70 9.35
CA PRO A 195 11.16 -9.03 9.03
C PRO A 195 11.23 -9.95 10.25
N PHE A 196 10.21 -10.79 10.42
CA PHE A 196 10.25 -11.90 11.39
C PHE A 196 10.65 -13.23 10.73
N TYR A 197 10.65 -13.26 9.40
CA TYR A 197 11.28 -14.27 8.56
C TYR A 197 12.03 -13.56 7.45
N ASP A 198 13.25 -13.97 7.19
CA ASP A 198 14.06 -13.49 6.07
C ASP A 198 14.93 -14.65 5.59
N ARG A 199 14.67 -15.11 4.36
CA ARG A 199 15.36 -16.23 3.72
C ARG A 199 16.84 -15.93 3.50
N ASP A 200 17.15 -14.67 3.22
CA ASP A 200 18.49 -14.23 2.83
C ASP A 200 19.25 -13.60 4.02
N ALA A 201 18.64 -13.62 5.22
CA ALA A 201 19.33 -13.21 6.43
C ALA A 201 20.56 -14.11 6.64
N PRO A 202 21.74 -13.53 6.92
CA PRO A 202 22.89 -14.33 7.31
C PRO A 202 22.47 -15.17 8.52
N ALA A 203 22.56 -16.51 8.40
CA ALA A 203 22.41 -17.38 9.55
C ALA A 203 23.23 -16.76 10.67
N ALA A 204 22.56 -16.44 11.80
CA ALA A 204 23.17 -15.73 12.91
C ALA A 204 24.55 -16.36 13.14
N HIS A 205 25.60 -15.61 12.79
CA HIS A 205 26.96 -16.07 12.96
C HIS A 205 27.09 -16.51 14.40
N ASP A 206 27.54 -17.75 14.57
CA ASP A 206 27.86 -18.40 15.82
C ASP A 206 28.23 -17.39 16.92
N PRO A 207 27.50 -17.35 18.06
CA PRO A 207 27.83 -16.50 19.21
C PRO A 207 29.27 -16.73 19.73
N GLY A 208 29.94 -17.80 19.29
CA GLY A 208 31.36 -18.09 19.58
C GLY A 208 32.37 -17.26 18.78
N SER A 209 32.00 -16.63 17.66
CA SER A 209 32.96 -15.92 16.79
C SER A 209 33.36 -14.53 17.28
N LEU A 210 32.59 -13.92 18.19
CA LEU A 210 32.89 -12.60 18.78
C LEU A 210 33.88 -12.65 19.97
N ARG A 211 34.43 -13.82 20.33
CA ARG A 211 35.37 -13.97 21.46
C ARG A 211 36.84 -14.16 21.08
N GLN A 212 37.23 -14.14 19.80
CA GLN A 212 38.62 -14.41 19.38
C GLN A 212 39.41 -13.23 18.82
N HIS A 213 38.86 -12.02 18.76
CA HIS A 213 39.63 -10.82 18.38
C HIS A 213 39.79 -9.87 19.57
N GLY A 214 40.56 -10.34 20.55
CA GLY A 214 41.13 -9.48 21.59
C GLY A 214 42.14 -8.53 20.96
N TYR A 215 41.86 -7.23 21.05
CA TYR A 215 42.79 -6.17 20.66
C TYR A 215 44.07 -6.25 21.49
N GLY A 216 45.17 -6.66 20.85
CA GLY A 216 46.51 -6.64 21.42
C GLY A 216 47.08 -5.23 21.42
N TYR A 217 47.18 -4.61 22.59
CA TYR A 217 48.06 -3.46 22.80
C TYR A 217 49.50 -3.95 23.04
N PRO A 218 50.52 -3.36 22.38
CA PRO A 218 51.91 -3.62 22.72
C PRO A 218 52.23 -3.05 24.11
N ARG A 219 52.87 -3.85 24.96
CA ARG A 219 53.41 -3.37 26.25
C ARG A 219 54.73 -2.63 26.02
N PRO A 220 54.91 -1.41 26.56
CA PRO A 220 56.21 -0.76 26.55
C PRO A 220 57.18 -1.50 27.51
N ARG A 221 58.46 -1.55 27.10
CA ARG A 221 59.58 -2.10 27.87
C ARG A 221 59.91 -1.25 29.09
#